data_AF-A0A967AIH0-F1
#
_entry.id   AF-A0A967AIH0-F1
#
_cell.length_a   1.000
_cell.length_b   1.000
_cell.length_c   1.000
_cell.angle_alpha   90.00
_cell.angle_beta   90.00
_cell.angle_gamma   90.00
#
_symmetry.space_group_name_H-M   'P 1'
#
loop_
_entity.id
_entity.type
_entity.pdbx_description
1 polymer ?
#
loop_
_entity_poly.entity_id
_entity_poly.type
_entity_poly.pdbx_seq_one_letter_code
_entity_poly.pdbx_strand_id
1 'polypeptide(L)'
;MENLYQLTDDDLTQLFEIAFQKVSSTSKKFKQDTLLYFYAYYKHANEQSNLKIIHQPENGEELVNAFKANALFQIRGLSKKDAKIKYIELAEKHLGKEITNEVERLLKRKA
;
A
#
# COMPACT_ATOMS: atom_id res chain seq x y z
N MET A 1 8.66 12.11 10.68
CA MET A 1 8.57 10.66 10.45
C MET A 1 9.28 10.01 11.61
N GLU A 2 8.53 9.55 12.61
CA GLU A 2 9.06 8.49 13.46
C GLU A 2 9.51 7.35 12.54
N ASN A 3 10.64 6.75 12.86
CA ASN A 3 11.29 5.82 11.95
C ASN A 3 10.43 4.54 11.82
N LEU A 4 9.55 4.49 10.82
CA LEU A 4 8.68 3.33 10.54
C LEU A 4 9.48 2.02 10.38
N TYR A 5 10.77 2.11 10.03
CA TYR A 5 11.65 0.96 9.94
C TYR A 5 12.03 0.36 11.31
N GLN A 6 11.83 1.09 12.41
CA GLN A 6 12.07 0.61 13.78
C GLN A 6 10.86 -0.10 14.38
N LEU A 7 9.71 -0.07 13.73
CA LEU A 7 8.53 -0.78 14.19
C LEU A 7 8.72 -2.30 14.13
N THR A 8 8.08 -2.98 15.08
CA THR A 8 7.86 -4.43 15.02
C THR A 8 7.01 -4.78 13.78
N ASP A 9 7.10 -6.01 13.29
CA ASP A 9 6.30 -6.40 12.12
C ASP A 9 4.79 -6.34 12.42
N ASP A 10 4.37 -6.68 13.65
CA ASP A 10 2.98 -6.60 14.09
C ASP A 10 2.46 -5.15 14.06
N ASP A 11 3.23 -4.21 14.64
CA ASP A 11 2.86 -2.78 14.65
C ASP A 11 2.78 -2.22 13.24
N LEU A 12 3.76 -2.57 12.40
CA LEU A 12 3.78 -2.14 11.01
C LEU A 12 2.61 -2.72 10.21
N THR A 13 2.24 -3.98 10.47
CA THR A 13 1.09 -4.65 9.83
C THR A 13 -0.21 -3.97 10.22
N GLN A 14 -0.40 -3.70 11.52
CA GLN A 14 -1.58 -2.99 12.01
C GLN A 14 -1.71 -1.59 11.37
N LEU A 15 -0.61 -0.85 11.26
CA LEU A 15 -0.60 0.45 10.62
C LEU A 15 -0.88 0.39 9.12
N PHE A 16 -0.33 -0.61 8.45
CA PHE A 16 -0.60 -0.86 7.04
C PHE A 16 -2.09 -1.15 6.80
N GLU A 17 -2.73 -1.95 7.65
CA GLU A 17 -4.17 -2.21 7.59
C GLU A 17 -5.00 -0.96 7.83
N ILE A 18 -4.64 -0.14 8.83
CA ILE A 18 -5.32 1.15 9.09
C ILE A 18 -5.20 2.07 7.88
N ALA A 19 -4.00 2.19 7.30
CA ALA A 19 -3.77 3.00 6.11
C ALA A 19 -4.63 2.48 4.95
N PHE A 20 -4.68 1.16 4.75
CA PHE A 20 -5.52 0.54 3.73
C PHE A 20 -7.00 0.87 3.91
N GLN A 21 -7.54 0.70 5.12
CA GLN A 21 -8.94 1.01 5.41
C GLN A 21 -9.29 2.48 5.15
N LYS A 22 -8.39 3.41 5.49
CA LYS A 22 -8.59 4.84 5.22
C LYS A 22 -8.56 5.15 3.73
N VAL A 23 -7.62 4.57 3.00
CA VAL A 23 -7.54 4.73 1.53
C VAL A 23 -8.74 4.10 0.83
N SER A 24 -9.27 2.97 1.32
CA SER A 24 -10.41 2.29 0.70
C SER A 24 -11.76 2.93 1.00
N SER A 25 -11.88 3.66 2.11
CA SER A 25 -13.13 4.30 2.55
C SER A 25 -13.22 5.80 2.24
N THR A 26 -12.12 6.43 1.82
CA THR A 26 -12.10 7.87 1.52
C THR A 26 -12.88 8.21 0.25
N SER A 27 -13.51 9.39 0.23
CA SER A 27 -14.12 9.97 -0.98
C SER A 27 -13.12 10.70 -1.87
N LYS A 28 -11.84 10.78 -1.46
CA LYS A 28 -10.79 11.45 -2.23
C LYS A 28 -10.56 10.76 -3.57
N LYS A 29 -10.62 11.54 -4.65
CA LYS A 29 -10.23 11.07 -5.98
C LYS A 29 -8.72 11.09 -6.13
N PHE A 30 -8.12 9.92 -6.38
CA PHE A 30 -6.70 9.79 -6.66
C PHE A 30 -6.42 9.88 -8.16
N LYS A 31 -5.20 10.29 -8.52
CA LYS A 31 -4.71 10.14 -9.89
C LYS A 31 -4.53 8.64 -10.18
N GLN A 32 -4.64 8.26 -11.45
CA GLN A 32 -4.52 6.87 -11.87
C GLN A 32 -3.18 6.23 -11.44
N ASP A 33 -2.07 6.95 -11.60
CA ASP A 33 -0.75 6.48 -11.19
C ASP A 33 -0.66 6.24 -9.67
N THR A 34 -1.31 7.09 -8.87
CA THR A 34 -1.40 6.91 -7.42
C THR A 34 -2.13 5.62 -7.07
N LEU A 35 -3.22 5.29 -7.77
CA LEU A 35 -3.94 4.02 -7.59
C LEU A 35 -3.07 2.81 -7.95
N LEU A 36 -2.26 2.92 -9.02
CA LEU A 36 -1.31 1.88 -9.41
C LEU A 36 -0.23 1.64 -8.35
N TYR A 37 0.29 2.70 -7.72
CA TYR A 37 1.22 2.56 -6.59
C TYR A 37 0.57 1.90 -5.37
N PHE A 38 -0.63 2.32 -4.97
CA PHE A 38 -1.35 1.66 -3.87
C PHE A 38 -1.58 0.18 -4.16
N TYR A 39 -2.01 -0.16 -5.38
CA TYR A 39 -2.17 -1.54 -5.82
C TYR A 39 -0.87 -2.34 -5.70
N ALA A 40 0.23 -1.82 -6.26
CA ALA A 40 1.51 -2.51 -6.28
C ALA A 40 2.04 -2.74 -4.87
N TYR A 41 2.07 -1.71 -4.03
CA TYR A 41 2.53 -1.83 -2.64
C TYR A 41 1.67 -2.80 -1.84
N TYR A 42 0.34 -2.73 -1.96
CA TYR A 42 -0.56 -3.64 -1.24
C TYR A 42 -0.36 -5.10 -1.66
N LYS A 43 -0.32 -5.36 -2.96
CA LYS A 43 -0.17 -6.71 -3.50
C LYS A 43 1.20 -7.32 -3.15
N HIS A 44 2.25 -6.51 -3.15
CA HIS A 44 3.60 -6.94 -2.75
C HIS A 44 3.75 -7.16 -1.24
N ALA A 45 3.16 -6.29 -0.43
CA ALA A 45 3.16 -6.43 1.03
C ALA A 45 2.48 -7.73 1.50
N ASN A 46 1.45 -8.18 0.79
CA ASN A 46 0.66 -9.38 1.11
C ASN A 46 1.13 -10.67 0.39
N GLU A 47 2.33 -10.70 -0.19
CA GLU A 47 2.86 -11.85 -0.97
C GLU A 47 2.00 -12.31 -2.15
N GLN A 48 1.01 -11.52 -2.52
CA GLN A 48 0.25 -11.75 -3.74
C GLN A 48 1.00 -11.22 -4.97
N SER A 49 2.32 -10.94 -4.86
CA SER A 49 3.17 -10.49 -5.96
C SER A 49 3.36 -11.56 -7.05
N ASN A 50 2.97 -12.81 -6.78
CA ASN A 50 2.76 -13.80 -7.83
C ASN A 50 1.77 -13.22 -8.84
N LEU A 51 2.28 -12.83 -9.99
CA LEU A 51 1.52 -12.50 -11.19
C LEU A 51 0.75 -13.77 -11.61
N LYS A 52 -0.33 -14.13 -10.91
CA LYS A 52 -1.42 -14.90 -11.50
C LYS A 52 -2.06 -13.97 -12.51
N ILE A 53 -1.46 -13.89 -13.69
CA ILE A 53 -2.14 -13.39 -14.87
C ILE A 53 -3.08 -14.53 -15.27
N ILE A 54 -4.32 -14.45 -14.79
CA ILE A 54 -5.39 -15.30 -15.28
C ILE A 54 -5.71 -14.76 -16.66
N HIS A 55 -5.05 -15.31 -17.68
CA HIS A 55 -5.29 -14.98 -19.07
C HIS A 55 -6.59 -15.65 -19.51
N GLN A 56 -7.69 -14.92 -19.40
CA GLN A 56 -8.91 -15.16 -20.18
C GLN A 56 -9.39 -13.80 -20.69
N PRO A 57 -8.97 -13.39 -21.89
CA PRO A 57 -9.21 -12.03 -22.37
C PRO A 57 -10.60 -11.90 -23.01
N GLU A 58 -11.41 -10.98 -22.48
CA GLU A 58 -12.40 -10.23 -23.26
C GLU A 58 -12.27 -8.72 -22.93
N ASN A 59 -11.97 -7.91 -23.95
CA ASN A 59 -12.10 -6.44 -24.05
C ASN A 59 -11.55 -5.54 -22.90
N GLY A 60 -10.54 -4.70 -23.18
CA GLY A 60 -10.11 -3.55 -22.34
C GLY A 60 -9.38 -3.87 -21.03
N GLU A 61 -9.63 -5.05 -20.45
CA GLU A 61 -8.96 -5.52 -19.24
C GLU A 61 -7.46 -5.74 -19.44
N GLU A 62 -7.02 -6.08 -20.65
CA GLU A 62 -5.61 -6.29 -21.00
C GLU A 62 -4.76 -5.05 -20.73
N LEU A 63 -5.26 -3.87 -21.08
CA LEU A 63 -4.52 -2.62 -20.89
C LEU A 63 -4.39 -2.30 -19.40
N VAL A 64 -5.47 -2.44 -18.63
CA VAL A 64 -5.45 -2.24 -17.17
C VAL A 64 -4.52 -3.24 -16.49
N ASN A 65 -4.53 -4.50 -16.93
CA ASN A 65 -3.66 -5.55 -16.43
C ASN A 65 -2.20 -5.29 -16.78
N ALA A 66 -1.90 -4.76 -17.97
CA ALA A 66 -0.55 -4.36 -18.37
C ALA A 66 -0.02 -3.22 -17.47
N PHE A 67 -0.84 -2.22 -17.15
CA PHE A 67 -0.46 -1.16 -16.22
C PHE A 67 -0.19 -1.69 -14.80
N LYS A 68 -1.05 -2.59 -14.31
CA LYS A 68 -0.85 -3.26 -13.00
C LYS A 68 0.43 -4.11 -12.97
N ALA A 69 0.71 -4.84 -14.05
CA ALA A 69 1.92 -5.64 -14.18
C ALA A 69 3.18 -4.76 -14.21
N ASN A 70 3.13 -3.64 -14.94
CA ASN A 70 4.22 -2.66 -14.95
C ASN A 70 4.46 -2.06 -13.55
N ALA A 71 3.41 -1.66 -12.84
CA ALA A 71 3.54 -1.13 -11.48
C ALA A 71 4.17 -2.14 -10.51
N LEU A 72 3.78 -3.42 -10.59
CA LEU A 72 4.42 -4.50 -9.82
C LEU A 72 5.90 -4.69 -10.20
N PHE A 73 6.20 -4.65 -11.50
CA PHE A 73 7.57 -4.77 -12.00
C PHE A 73 8.47 -3.64 -11.48
N GLN A 74 7.97 -2.40 -11.43
CA GLN A 74 8.71 -1.23 -10.94
C GLN A 74 9.15 -1.38 -9.48
N ILE A 75 8.37 -2.08 -8.66
CA ILE A 75 8.65 -2.22 -7.21
C ILE A 75 9.26 -3.57 -6.82
N ARG A 76 9.60 -4.43 -7.79
CA ARG A 76 10.03 -5.83 -7.55
C ARG A 76 11.22 -6.00 -6.61
N GLY A 77 12.03 -4.97 -6.41
CA GLY A 77 13.19 -4.98 -5.52
C GLY A 77 12.89 -4.61 -4.07
N LEU A 78 11.65 -4.22 -3.75
CA LEU A 78 11.25 -3.88 -2.39
C LEU A 78 11.10 -5.14 -1.53
N SER A 79 11.40 -5.04 -0.23
CA SER A 79 10.94 -6.05 0.71
C SER A 79 9.44 -5.87 1.02
N LYS A 80 8.80 -6.86 1.64
CA LYS A 80 7.42 -6.67 2.14
C LYS A 80 7.33 -5.52 3.14
N LYS A 81 8.34 -5.39 4.01
CA LYS A 81 8.45 -4.32 4.99
C LYS A 81 8.45 -2.96 4.29
N ASP A 82 9.28 -2.82 3.25
CA ASP A 82 9.35 -1.58 2.46
C ASP A 82 8.03 -1.29 1.76
N ALA A 83 7.35 -2.30 1.23
CA ALA A 83 6.05 -2.10 0.59
C ALA A 83 4.96 -1.63 1.58
N LYS A 84 4.91 -2.20 2.79
CA LYS A 84 4.03 -1.71 3.87
C LYS A 84 4.33 -0.24 4.20
N ILE A 85 5.61 0.09 4.40
CA ILE A 85 6.07 1.45 4.73
C ILE A 85 5.71 2.43 3.60
N LYS A 86 6.01 2.09 2.34
CA LYS A 86 5.70 2.93 1.17
C LYS A 86 4.20 3.14 0.98
N TYR A 87 3.38 2.13 1.30
CA TYR A 87 1.92 2.28 1.31
C TYR A 87 1.48 3.31 2.35
N ILE A 88 1.98 3.20 3.58
CA ILE A 88 1.65 4.12 4.69
C ILE A 88 2.08 5.56 4.35
N GLU A 89 3.31 5.75 3.86
CA GLU A 89 3.84 7.04 3.42
C GLU A 89 2.98 7.67 2.31
N LEU A 90 2.55 6.86 1.33
CA LEU A 90 1.71 7.32 0.24
C LEU A 90 0.31 7.71 0.73
N ALA A 91 -0.26 6.91 1.64
CA ALA A 91 -1.55 7.19 2.24
C ALA A 91 -1.51 8.50 3.05
N GLU A 92 -0.47 8.72 3.86
CA GLU A 92 -0.29 9.94 4.64
C GLU A 92 -0.11 11.17 3.72
N LYS A 93 0.69 11.04 2.66
CA LYS A 93 0.88 12.11 1.67
C LYS A 93 -0.45 12.60 1.08
N HIS A 94 -1.42 11.71 0.91
CA HIS A 94 -2.70 12.05 0.28
C HIS A 94 -3.83 12.34 1.27
N LEU A 95 -3.84 11.72 2.45
CA LEU A 95 -4.93 11.84 3.44
C LEU A 95 -4.55 12.70 4.66
N GLY A 96 -3.28 13.08 4.81
CA GLY A 96 -2.80 13.93 5.89
C GLY A 96 -2.49 13.17 7.19
N LYS A 97 -2.28 13.93 8.28
CA LYS A 97 -1.82 13.44 9.60
C LYS A 97 -2.77 12.48 10.30
N GLU A 98 -3.94 12.19 9.74
CA GLU A 98 -4.89 11.25 10.33
C GLU A 98 -4.30 9.85 10.48
N ILE A 99 -3.35 9.46 9.63
CA ILE A 99 -2.64 8.17 9.76
C ILE A 99 -1.62 8.26 10.90
N THR A 100 -0.84 9.33 10.95
CA THR A 100 0.18 9.62 11.97
C THR A 100 -0.41 9.65 13.38
N ASN A 101 -1.61 10.20 13.55
CA ASN A 101 -2.28 10.22 14.85
C ASN A 101 -2.61 8.82 15.38
N GLU A 102 -2.91 7.86 14.49
CA GLU A 102 -3.15 6.47 14.89
C GLU A 102 -1.84 5.73 15.17
N VAL A 103 -0.74 6.07 14.48
CA VAL A 103 0.63 5.63 14.80
C VAL A 103 1.01 6.02 16.22
N GLU A 104 0.90 7.30 16.54
CA GLU A 104 1.23 7.81 17.87
C GLU A 104 0.36 7.17 18.96
N ARG A 105 -0.91 6.90 18.65
CA ARG A 105 -1.85 6.25 19.57
C ARG A 105 -1.48 4.78 19.83
N LEU A 106 -1.09 4.03 18.81
CA LEU A 106 -0.70 2.63 18.95
C LEU A 106 0.59 2.50 19.78
N LEU A 107 1.57 3.36 19.52
CA LEU A 107 2.84 3.37 20.25
C LEU A 107 2.66 3.79 21.72
N LYS A 108 1.83 4.80 21.99
CA LYS A 108 1.52 5.27 23.35
C LYS A 108 0.72 4.26 24.19
N ARG A 109 0.01 3.30 23.59
CA ARG A 109 -0.76 2.27 24.30
C ARG A 109 0.09 1.11 24.82
N LYS A 110 1.30 0.93 24.31
CA LYS A 110 2.22 -0.15 24.69
C LYS A 110 3.32 0.29 25.67
N ALA A 111 3.43 1.59 25.92
CA ALA A 111 4.32 2.19 26.93
C ALA A 111 3.60 2.29 28.28
#